data_AF-A0A1E3H6B5-F1
#
_entry.id   AF-A0A1E3H6B5-F1
#
_cell.length_a   1.000
_cell.length_b   1.000
_cell.length_c   1.000
_cell.angle_alpha   90.00
_cell.angle_beta   90.00
_cell.angle_gamma   90.00
#
_symmetry.space_group_name_H-M   'P 1'
#
loop_
_entity.id
_entity.type
_entity.pdbx_description
1 polymer ?
#
loop_
_entity_poly.entity_id
_entity_poly.type
_entity_poly.pdbx_seq_one_letter_code
_entity_poly.pdbx_strand_id
1 'polypeptide(L)'
;MAAGASVTGNVVENAPLYGIYAGGAAGANGLVASANVLRGGRVGIAVSVAEGAGGAVLSGNMIDGASEGAIRGERGGELVTGDLARASAANFSNLTIENNRVS
;
A
#
# COMPACT_ATOMS: atom_id res chain seq x y z
N MET A 1 -12.12 -7.47 17.07
CA MET A 1 -12.48 -7.87 15.69
C MET A 1 -11.62 -7.05 14.75
N ALA A 2 -10.80 -7.69 13.92
CA ALA A 2 -10.17 -6.98 12.81
C ALA A 2 -11.24 -6.76 11.73
N ALA A 3 -11.42 -5.53 11.28
CA ALA A 3 -12.36 -5.19 10.22
C ALA A 3 -11.59 -5.05 8.89
N GLY A 4 -12.06 -5.75 7.86
CA GLY A 4 -11.58 -5.56 6.49
C GLY A 4 -12.14 -4.27 5.89
N ALA A 5 -11.50 -3.77 4.85
CA ALA A 5 -11.92 -2.57 4.12
C ALA A 5 -11.71 -2.76 2.61
N SER A 6 -12.59 -2.19 1.81
CA SER A 6 -12.40 -2.07 0.36
C SER A 6 -12.23 -0.60 -0.01
N VAL A 7 -11.15 -0.29 -0.71
CA VAL A 7 -10.81 1.03 -1.23
C VAL A 7 -10.68 0.88 -2.73
N THR A 8 -11.74 1.20 -3.48
CA THR A 8 -11.81 0.89 -4.91
C THR A 8 -12.24 2.09 -5.75
N GLY A 9 -11.53 2.33 -6.85
CA GLY A 9 -11.93 3.33 -7.85
C GLY A 9 -11.79 4.79 -7.40
N ASN A 10 -10.92 5.07 -6.42
CA ASN A 10 -10.72 6.42 -5.90
C ASN A 10 -9.61 7.15 -6.66
N VAL A 11 -9.65 8.48 -6.60
CA VAL A 11 -8.56 9.35 -7.06
C VAL A 11 -8.04 10.14 -5.85
N VAL A 12 -6.73 10.09 -5.61
CA VAL A 12 -6.06 10.85 -4.55
C VAL A 12 -4.86 11.57 -5.16
N GLU A 13 -4.75 12.87 -4.90
CA GLU A 13 -3.71 13.71 -5.49
C GLU A 13 -2.98 14.52 -4.41
N ASN A 14 -1.65 14.61 -4.55
CA ASN A 14 -0.77 15.44 -3.73
C ASN A 14 -0.88 15.21 -2.22
N ALA A 15 -1.15 13.96 -1.82
CA ALA A 15 -1.19 13.59 -0.41
C ALA A 15 0.20 13.83 0.22
N PRO A 16 0.29 14.58 1.34
CA PRO A 16 1.58 14.99 1.88
C PRO A 16 2.41 13.82 2.45
N LEU A 17 1.75 12.71 2.82
CA LEU A 17 2.40 11.51 3.38
C LEU A 17 2.08 10.26 2.55
N TYR A 18 0.82 9.84 2.54
CA TYR A 18 0.37 8.59 1.92
C TYR A 18 -0.90 8.85 1.12
N GLY A 19 -0.97 8.34 -0.12
CA GLY A 19 -2.23 8.30 -0.87
C GLY A 19 -3.25 7.37 -0.20
N ILE A 20 -2.80 6.17 0.17
CA ILE A 20 -3.54 5.19 0.98
C ILE A 20 -2.65 4.73 2.13
N TYR A 21 -3.15 4.79 3.36
CA TYR A 21 -2.45 4.30 4.53
C TYR A 21 -3.13 3.05 5.11
N ALA A 22 -2.39 1.95 5.14
CA ALA A 22 -2.78 0.64 5.64
C ALA A 22 -1.72 0.05 6.61
N GLY A 23 -0.92 0.93 7.24
CA GLY A 23 0.22 0.54 8.10
C GLY A 23 -0.10 0.21 9.56
N GLY A 24 -1.27 0.65 10.07
CA GLY A 24 -1.58 0.63 11.51
C GLY A 24 -1.36 -0.72 12.24
N ALA A 25 -1.07 -0.63 13.54
CA ALA A 25 -0.54 -1.69 14.42
C ALA A 25 -1.28 -3.05 14.45
N ALA A 26 -2.51 -3.15 13.94
CA ALA A 26 -3.23 -4.41 13.85
C ALA A 26 -3.13 -5.08 12.47
N GLY A 27 -2.69 -4.34 11.44
CA GLY A 27 -2.90 -4.69 10.03
C GLY A 27 -4.39 -4.80 9.71
N ALA A 28 -4.85 -4.17 8.64
CA ALA A 28 -6.20 -4.46 8.17
C ALA A 28 -6.23 -5.92 7.69
N ASN A 29 -6.97 -6.79 8.38
CA ASN A 29 -7.18 -8.16 7.90
C ASN A 29 -8.30 -8.13 6.85
N GLY A 30 -7.95 -8.36 5.59
CA GLY A 30 -8.88 -8.27 4.46
C GLY A 30 -9.01 -6.87 3.88
N LEU A 31 -7.90 -6.12 3.79
CA LEU A 31 -7.87 -4.90 2.98
C LEU A 31 -7.78 -5.24 1.51
N VAL A 32 -8.63 -4.64 0.69
CA VAL A 32 -8.50 -4.63 -0.77
C VAL A 32 -8.41 -3.19 -1.24
N ALA A 33 -7.27 -2.80 -1.80
CA ALA A 33 -7.10 -1.53 -2.50
C ALA A 33 -6.95 -1.81 -3.99
N SER A 34 -8.00 -1.50 -4.76
CA SER A 34 -8.04 -1.85 -6.18
C SER A 34 -8.44 -0.70 -7.10
N ALA A 35 -7.82 -0.63 -8.28
CA ALA A 35 -8.17 0.34 -9.32
C ALA A 35 -8.20 1.81 -8.85
N ASN A 36 -7.36 2.19 -7.88
CA ASN A 36 -7.21 3.58 -7.45
C ASN A 36 -6.17 4.30 -8.30
N VAL A 37 -6.32 5.61 -8.45
CA VAL A 37 -5.36 6.50 -9.10
C VAL A 37 -4.75 7.42 -8.04
N LEU A 38 -3.45 7.29 -7.80
CA LEU A 38 -2.70 8.06 -6.81
C LEU A 38 -1.65 8.90 -7.55
N ARG A 39 -1.71 10.24 -7.44
CA ARG A 39 -0.78 11.14 -8.14
C ARG A 39 -0.05 12.07 -7.20
N GLY A 40 1.26 12.16 -7.37
CA GLY A 40 2.13 12.97 -6.54
C GLY A 40 2.21 12.49 -5.09
N GLY A 41 2.80 13.31 -4.23
CA GLY A 41 3.00 12.98 -2.82
C GLY A 41 4.25 12.14 -2.55
N ARG A 42 4.41 11.74 -1.29
CA ARG A 42 5.61 10.98 -0.85
C ARG A 42 5.49 9.51 -1.20
N VAL A 43 4.46 8.83 -0.69
CA VAL A 43 4.22 7.41 -0.95
C VAL A 43 2.81 7.20 -1.46
N GLY A 44 2.65 6.36 -2.48
CA GLY A 44 1.32 5.99 -2.98
C GLY A 44 0.54 5.20 -1.92
N ILE A 45 1.00 3.99 -1.62
CA ILE A 45 0.37 3.11 -0.64
C ILE A 45 1.41 2.68 0.41
N ALA A 46 1.14 2.95 1.69
CA ALA A 46 1.90 2.39 2.80
C ALA A 46 1.12 1.23 3.42
N VAL A 47 1.71 0.05 3.53
CA VAL A 47 1.02 -1.18 3.97
C VAL A 47 1.79 -1.88 5.07
N SER A 48 1.10 -2.42 6.08
CA SER A 48 1.76 -3.06 7.22
C SER A 48 2.50 -4.35 6.81
N VAL A 49 3.76 -4.47 7.25
CA VAL A 49 4.60 -5.67 7.17
C VAL A 49 5.08 -6.12 8.57
N ALA A 50 4.36 -5.70 9.61
CA ALA A 50 4.58 -6.16 10.97
C ALA A 50 4.27 -7.66 11.10
N GLU A 51 4.91 -8.31 12.08
CA GLU A 51 4.56 -9.69 12.42
C GLU A 51 3.11 -9.76 12.88
N GLY A 52 2.34 -10.73 12.35
CA GLY A 52 0.92 -10.85 12.62
C GLY A 52 0.02 -9.84 11.90
N ALA A 53 0.56 -9.03 10.97
CA ALA A 53 -0.25 -8.13 10.15
C ALA A 53 -1.27 -8.92 9.30
N GLY A 54 -2.50 -8.39 9.24
CA GLY A 54 -3.57 -8.92 8.41
C GLY A 54 -3.25 -8.94 6.90
N GLY A 55 -4.03 -9.71 6.15
CA GLY A 55 -3.88 -9.84 4.71
C GLY A 55 -4.31 -8.61 3.93
N ALA A 56 -3.52 -8.21 2.93
CA ALA A 56 -3.81 -7.07 2.05
C ALA A 56 -3.63 -7.43 0.56
N VAL A 57 -4.59 -7.02 -0.27
CA VAL A 57 -4.52 -7.10 -1.72
C VAL A 57 -4.45 -5.70 -2.30
N LEU A 58 -3.34 -5.37 -2.95
CA LEU A 58 -3.09 -4.11 -3.62
C LEU A 58 -2.95 -4.40 -5.12
N SER A 59 -4.03 -4.22 -5.89
CA SER A 59 -4.08 -4.69 -7.27
C SER A 59 -4.63 -3.65 -8.25
N GLY A 60 -3.98 -3.52 -9.41
CA GLY A 60 -4.50 -2.67 -10.49
C GLY A 60 -4.51 -1.17 -10.19
N ASN A 61 -3.73 -0.69 -9.21
CA ASN A 61 -3.65 0.73 -8.91
C ASN A 61 -2.69 1.44 -9.88
N MET A 62 -3.00 2.68 -10.24
CA MET A 62 -2.12 3.55 -11.00
C MET A 62 -1.48 4.56 -10.04
N ILE A 63 -0.16 4.52 -9.90
CA ILE A 63 0.58 5.35 -8.96
C ILE A 63 1.64 6.12 -9.73
N ASP A 64 1.50 7.44 -9.76
CA ASP A 64 2.31 8.32 -10.61
C ASP A 64 2.96 9.41 -9.76
N GLY A 65 4.28 9.58 -9.88
CA GLY A 65 4.99 10.69 -9.23
C GLY A 65 5.09 10.61 -7.70
N ALA A 66 5.01 9.41 -7.11
CA ALA A 66 5.29 9.19 -5.69
C ALA A 66 6.81 9.28 -5.42
N SER A 67 7.26 10.29 -4.68
CA SER A 67 8.68 10.65 -4.58
C SER A 67 9.53 9.70 -3.75
N GLU A 68 8.94 8.96 -2.81
CA GLU A 68 9.61 8.02 -1.91
C GLU A 68 9.25 6.56 -2.17
N GLY A 69 8.40 6.27 -3.16
CA GLY A 69 8.04 4.92 -3.61
C GLY A 69 6.53 4.73 -3.79
N ALA A 70 6.15 3.88 -4.74
CA ALA A 70 4.74 3.66 -5.06
C ALA A 70 4.03 2.83 -3.99
N ILE A 71 4.61 1.69 -3.59
CA ILE A 71 4.06 0.86 -2.51
C ILE A 71 5.18 0.54 -1.54
N ARG A 72 5.02 0.85 -0.24
CA ARG A 72 6.05 0.59 0.77
C ARG A 72 5.48 -0.11 1.99
N GLY A 73 6.25 -1.08 2.49
CA GLY A 73 6.00 -1.77 3.73
C GLY A 73 6.32 -0.88 4.92
N GLU A 74 5.42 -0.90 5.89
CA GLU A 74 5.44 -0.08 7.11
C GLU A 74 5.45 -1.01 8.33
N ARG A 75 6.26 -0.68 9.34
CA ARG A 75 6.28 -1.35 10.64
C ARG A 75 6.45 -0.33 11.77
N GLY A 76 5.40 -0.12 12.57
CA GLY A 76 5.47 0.68 13.79
C GLY A 76 5.55 2.20 13.60
N GLY A 77 4.98 2.73 12.52
CA GLY A 77 5.09 4.11 12.05
C GLY A 77 6.23 4.37 11.05
N GLU A 78 7.04 3.36 10.70
CA GLU A 78 8.25 3.52 9.90
C GLU A 78 8.19 2.74 8.58
N LEU A 79 8.64 3.35 7.48
CA LEU A 79 8.74 2.70 6.18
C LEU A 79 10.02 1.84 6.12
N VAL A 80 9.87 0.53 6.24
CA VAL A 80 10.98 -0.42 6.43
C VAL A 80 11.41 -1.16 5.15
N THR A 81 10.72 -0.94 4.03
CA THR A 81 11.04 -1.58 2.73
C THR A 81 11.40 -0.56 1.66
N GLY A 82 12.03 -1.02 0.57
CA GLY A 82 12.01 -0.32 -0.72
C GLY A 82 10.62 -0.36 -1.38
N ASP A 83 10.53 0.05 -2.65
CA ASP A 83 9.28 0.05 -3.40
C ASP A 83 8.85 -1.38 -3.79
N LEU A 84 7.82 -1.89 -3.12
CA LEU A 84 7.21 -3.21 -3.32
C LEU A 84 6.39 -3.33 -4.61
N ALA A 85 6.14 -2.23 -5.32
CA ALA A 85 5.56 -2.31 -6.65
C ALA A 85 6.62 -2.64 -7.72
N ARG A 86 7.90 -2.36 -7.42
CA ARG A 86 9.06 -2.63 -8.31
C ARG A 86 9.84 -3.87 -7.89
N ALA A 87 9.91 -4.15 -6.60
CA ALA A 87 10.47 -5.38 -6.04
C ALA A 87 9.38 -6.41 -5.80
N SER A 88 9.69 -7.70 -5.90
CA SER A 88 8.70 -8.74 -5.59
C SER A 88 8.31 -8.68 -4.11
N ALA A 89 6.99 -8.67 -3.84
CA ALA A 89 6.43 -8.80 -2.50
C ALA A 89 6.56 -10.22 -1.93
N ALA A 90 7.25 -11.15 -2.60
CA ALA A 90 7.38 -12.55 -2.21
C ALA A 90 7.92 -12.78 -0.78
N ASN A 91 8.58 -11.77 -0.20
CA ASN A 91 9.06 -11.81 1.18
C ASN A 91 7.96 -11.57 2.23
N PHE A 92 6.74 -11.20 1.82
CA PHE A 92 5.61 -10.88 2.72
C PHE A 92 4.39 -11.73 2.37
N SER A 93 4.23 -12.87 3.06
CA SER A 93 3.14 -13.83 2.80
C SER A 93 1.72 -13.27 2.98
N ASN A 94 1.57 -12.17 3.71
CA ASN A 94 0.28 -11.51 3.94
C ASN A 94 -0.10 -10.52 2.82
N LEU A 95 0.79 -10.26 1.85
CA LEU A 95 0.59 -9.25 0.82
C LEU A 95 0.45 -9.89 -0.56
N THR A 96 -0.61 -9.49 -1.27
CA THR A 96 -0.72 -9.68 -2.72
C THR A 96 -0.56 -8.31 -3.37
N ILE A 97 0.53 -8.14 -4.13
CA ILE A 97 0.83 -6.89 -4.86
C ILE A 97 1.02 -7.27 -6.32
N GLU A 98 0.07 -6.90 -7.16
CA GLU A 98 0.04 -7.33 -8.55
C GLU A 98 -0.57 -6.25 -9.45
N ASN A 99 -0.16 -6.23 -10.72
CA ASN A 99 -0.77 -5.40 -11.76
C ASN A 99 -0.85 -3.89 -11.44
N ASN A 100 -0.05 -3.38 -10.49
CA ASN A 100 0.03 -1.96 -10.22
C ASN A 100 0.92 -1.29 -11.26
N ARG A 101 0.44 -0.20 -11.85
CA ARG A 101 1.21 0.59 -12.81
C ARG A 101 1.88 1.74 -12.08
N VAL A 102 3.21 1.82 -12.22
CA VAL A 102 4.03 2.83 -11.56
C VAL A 102 4.82 3.63 -12.58
N SER A 103 4.75 4.96 -12.49
CA SER A 103 5.57 5.90 -13.27
C SER A 103 6.23 6.96 -12.40
#